data_AF-A0A0S4W580-F1
#
_entry.id   AF-A0A0S4W580-F1
#
_cell.length_a   1.000
_cell.length_b   1.000
_cell.length_c   1.000
_cell.angle_alpha   90.00
_cell.angle_beta   90.00
_cell.angle_gamma   90.00
#
_symmetry.space_group_name_H-M   'P 1'
#
loop_
_entity.id
_entity.type
_entity.pdbx_description
1 polymer ?
#
loop_
_entity_poly.entity_id
_entity_poly.type
_entity_poly.pdbx_seq_one_letter_code
_entity_poly.pdbx_strand_id
1 'polypeptide(L)'
;MSKFGLTPDASLLVEQDREQAIEILAALLWKDQAYGHECMPEAAARSLAVQIISAYGDASSRYFSNRDASTTTAQSWSAMTESTFDSGIVVASEGGKYFCVWFEDED
;
A
#
# COMPACT_ATOMS: atom_id res chain seq x y z
N MET A 1 -0.39 -16.31 16.05
CA MET A 1 -1.10 -15.85 14.85
C MET A 1 -0.89 -14.36 14.75
N SER A 2 -0.26 -13.88 13.68
CA SER A 2 -0.29 -12.46 13.32
C SER A 2 -1.75 -12.07 13.06
N LYS A 3 -2.17 -10.89 13.51
CA LYS A 3 -3.47 -10.34 13.09
C LYS A 3 -3.32 -9.92 11.63
N PHE A 4 -4.29 -10.27 10.78
CA PHE A 4 -4.35 -9.87 9.37
C PHE A 4 -3.28 -10.45 8.43
N GLY A 5 -2.61 -11.56 8.80
CA GLY A 5 -1.66 -12.25 7.89
C GLY A 5 -0.28 -11.58 7.74
N LEU A 6 -0.14 -10.32 8.16
CA LEU A 6 1.12 -9.57 8.03
C LEU A 6 2.20 -10.02 9.01
N THR A 7 3.43 -10.12 8.50
CA THR A 7 4.64 -10.28 9.29
C THR A 7 4.91 -9.00 10.07
N PRO A 8 4.99 -9.02 11.42
CA PRO A 8 5.15 -7.83 12.23
C PRO A 8 6.62 -7.36 12.27
N ASP A 9 7.16 -6.98 11.11
CA ASP A 9 8.53 -6.50 10.95
C ASP A 9 8.56 -5.11 10.29
N ALA A 10 8.87 -4.10 11.09
CA ALA A 10 8.92 -2.72 10.62
C ALA A 10 10.09 -2.46 9.64
N SER A 11 11.10 -3.32 9.58
CA SER A 11 12.22 -3.16 8.64
C SER A 11 11.84 -3.46 7.19
N LEU A 12 10.69 -4.11 6.98
CA LEU A 12 10.11 -4.40 5.66
C LEU A 12 9.24 -3.25 5.15
N LEU A 13 9.07 -2.19 5.95
CA LEU A 13 8.27 -1.01 5.62
C LEU A 13 9.15 0.21 5.41
N VAL A 14 8.84 0.94 4.35
CA VAL A 14 9.45 2.22 4.00
C VAL A 14 8.41 3.31 4.21
N GLU A 15 8.81 4.38 4.92
CA GLU A 15 7.98 5.56 5.11
C GLU A 15 7.81 6.31 3.79
N GLN A 16 6.58 6.72 3.51
CA GLN A 16 6.16 7.42 2.30
C GLN A 16 5.64 8.81 2.68
N ASP A 17 5.77 9.76 1.76
CA ASP A 17 4.94 10.95 1.82
C ASP A 17 3.49 10.64 1.38
N ARG A 18 2.61 11.62 1.55
CA ARG A 18 1.18 11.46 1.27
C ARG A 18 0.92 11.26 -0.22
N GLU A 19 1.63 11.97 -1.09
CA GLU A 19 1.50 11.82 -2.54
C GLU A 19 1.92 10.42 -2.99
N GLN A 20 3.06 9.91 -2.50
CA GLN A 20 3.57 8.57 -2.76
C GLN A 20 2.59 7.48 -2.29
N ALA A 21 2.00 7.64 -1.10
CA ALA A 21 0.98 6.71 -0.61
C ALA A 21 -0.24 6.64 -1.53
N ILE A 22 -0.65 7.78 -2.12
CA ILE A 22 -1.73 7.83 -3.11
C ILE A 22 -1.33 7.11 -4.40
N GLU A 23 -0.13 7.37 -4.93
CA GLU A 23 0.34 6.73 -6.17
C GLU A 23 0.44 5.20 -6.00
N ILE A 24 1.00 4.73 -4.88
CA ILE A 24 1.07 3.30 -4.56
C ILE A 24 -0.34 2.70 -4.50
N LEU A 25 -1.24 3.29 -3.72
CA LEU A 25 -2.60 2.75 -3.57
C LEU A 25 -3.38 2.81 -4.90
N ALA A 26 -3.20 3.86 -5.70
CA ALA A 26 -3.80 3.96 -7.02
C ALA A 26 -3.29 2.86 -7.97
N ALA A 27 -1.98 2.56 -7.95
CA ALA A 27 -1.41 1.49 -8.75
C ALA A 27 -1.96 0.11 -8.35
N LEU A 28 -2.06 -0.16 -7.04
CA LEU A 28 -2.60 -1.42 -6.49
C LEU A 28 -4.10 -1.59 -6.76
N LEU A 29 -4.85 -0.49 -6.89
CA LEU A 29 -6.26 -0.53 -7.26
C LEU A 29 -6.46 -0.66 -8.78
N TRP A 30 -5.58 -0.06 -9.58
CA TRP A 30 -5.68 -0.06 -11.03
C TRP A 30 -5.40 -1.46 -11.61
N LYS A 31 -4.31 -2.08 -11.18
CA LYS A 31 -3.81 -3.32 -11.78
C LYS A 31 -3.50 -4.38 -10.72
N ASP A 32 -3.63 -5.63 -11.12
CA ASP A 32 -3.11 -6.75 -10.34
C ASP A 32 -1.58 -6.69 -10.23
N GLN A 33 -1.02 -7.45 -9.28
CA GLN A 33 0.40 -7.42 -8.99
C GLN A 33 1.20 -8.43 -9.81
N ALA A 34 0.58 -9.54 -10.22
CA ALA A 34 1.23 -10.63 -10.92
C ALA A 34 1.52 -10.34 -12.41
N TYR A 35 0.51 -9.86 -13.14
CA TYR A 35 0.51 -9.70 -14.60
C TYR A 35 0.21 -8.27 -15.05
N GLY A 36 -0.25 -7.42 -14.14
CA GLY A 36 -0.61 -6.04 -14.42
C GLY A 36 -1.88 -5.88 -15.25
N HIS A 37 -2.82 -6.85 -15.18
CA HIS A 37 -4.12 -6.69 -15.82
C HIS A 37 -4.93 -5.62 -15.09
N GLU A 38 -5.69 -4.86 -15.88
CA GLU A 38 -6.55 -3.83 -15.34
C GLU A 38 -7.69 -4.45 -14.52
N CYS A 39 -7.74 -4.10 -13.23
CA CYS A 39 -8.84 -4.43 -12.33
C CYS A 39 -9.95 -3.38 -12.40
N MET A 40 -9.59 -2.11 -12.57
CA MET A 40 -10.53 -0.99 -12.76
C MET A 40 -9.86 0.17 -13.53
N PRO A 41 -10.60 1.11 -14.12
CA PRO A 41 -9.99 2.24 -14.83
C PRO A 41 -9.05 3.07 -13.94
N GLU A 42 -7.88 3.46 -14.46
CA GLU A 42 -6.84 4.22 -13.74
C GLU A 42 -7.39 5.48 -13.06
N ALA A 43 -8.25 6.24 -13.74
CA ALA A 43 -8.87 7.44 -13.19
C ALA A 43 -9.76 7.14 -11.97
N ALA A 44 -10.46 6.01 -11.98
CA ALA A 44 -11.28 5.57 -10.86
C ALA A 44 -10.39 5.11 -9.68
N ALA A 45 -9.34 4.34 -9.98
CA ALA A 45 -8.36 3.90 -8.99
C ALA A 45 -7.70 5.09 -8.28
N ARG A 46 -7.22 6.09 -9.03
CA ARG A 46 -6.63 7.31 -8.49
C ARG A 46 -7.63 8.11 -7.65
N SER A 47 -8.86 8.27 -8.11
CA SER A 47 -9.91 8.95 -7.35
C SER A 47 -10.21 8.25 -6.03
N LEU A 48 -10.29 6.92 -6.04
CA LEU A 48 -10.55 6.12 -4.85
C LEU A 48 -9.37 6.17 -3.87
N ALA A 49 -8.13 6.08 -4.36
CA ALA A 49 -6.93 6.20 -3.54
C ALA A 49 -6.87 7.55 -2.80
N VAL A 50 -7.15 8.66 -3.51
CA VAL A 50 -7.24 10.00 -2.89
C VAL A 50 -8.31 10.04 -1.80
N GLN A 51 -9.48 9.45 -2.05
CA GLN A 51 -10.59 9.41 -1.08
C GLN A 51 -10.21 8.61 0.17
N ILE A 52 -9.61 7.43 0.02
CA ILE A 52 -9.16 6.58 1.14
C ILE A 52 -8.09 7.30 1.96
N ILE A 53 -7.02 7.79 1.32
CA ILE A 53 -5.93 8.46 2.04
C ILE A 53 -6.42 9.72 2.74
N SER A 54 -7.37 10.46 2.17
CA SER A 54 -7.96 11.64 2.82
C SER A 54 -8.92 11.30 3.96
N ALA A 55 -9.56 10.13 3.92
CA ALA A 55 -10.50 9.70 4.97
C ALA A 55 -9.78 9.17 6.21
N TYR A 56 -8.60 8.56 6.03
CA TYR A 56 -7.86 7.90 7.11
C TYR A 56 -6.52 8.55 7.46
N GLY A 57 -6.07 9.52 6.68
CA GLY A 57 -4.88 10.32 6.94
C GLY A 57 -5.21 11.78 7.21
N ASP A 58 -4.34 12.42 7.98
CA ASP A 58 -4.34 13.86 8.24
C ASP A 58 -2.90 14.41 8.12
N ALA A 59 -2.71 15.70 8.45
CA ALA A 59 -1.41 16.36 8.37
C ALA A 59 -0.35 15.80 9.35
N SER A 60 -0.77 15.05 10.38
CA SER A 60 0.10 14.41 11.35
C SER A 60 0.38 12.94 11.04
N SER A 61 -0.31 12.39 10.03
CA SER A 61 -0.26 10.98 9.72
C SER A 61 1.03 10.60 8.98
N ARG A 62 1.56 9.43 9.32
CA ARG A 62 2.70 8.80 8.66
C ARG A 62 2.21 7.65 7.79
N TYR A 63 2.81 7.50 6.62
CA TYR A 63 2.41 6.50 5.63
C TYR A 63 3.53 5.50 5.45
N PHE A 64 3.20 4.22 5.35
CA PHE A 64 4.18 3.15 5.17
C PHE A 64 3.72 2.18 4.09
N SER A 65 4.67 1.68 3.33
CA SER A 65 4.48 0.66 2.31
C SER A 65 5.67 -0.29 2.32
N ASN A 66 5.49 -1.52 1.84
CA ASN A 66 6.61 -2.40 1.53
C ASN A 66 7.19 -2.18 0.12
N ARG A 67 6.66 -1.19 -0.61
CA ARG A 67 7.20 -0.67 -1.87
C ARG A 67 7.85 0.68 -1.64
N ASP A 68 8.95 0.93 -2.31
CA ASP A 68 9.51 2.27 -2.44
C ASP A 68 8.92 2.93 -3.70
N ALA A 69 8.19 4.04 -3.54
CA ALA A 69 7.63 4.78 -4.67
C ALA A 69 8.71 5.50 -5.51
N SER A 70 9.92 5.69 -4.97
CA SER A 70 11.02 6.38 -5.65
C SER A 70 11.81 5.46 -6.58
N THR A 71 11.64 4.15 -6.48
CA THR A 71 12.34 3.15 -7.28
C THR A 71 11.48 2.74 -8.49
N THR A 72 12.05 2.89 -9.69
CA THR A 72 11.38 2.49 -10.93
C THR A 72 11.45 0.99 -11.20
N THR A 73 12.13 0.23 -10.34
CA THR A 73 12.31 -1.21 -10.48
C THR A 73 11.32 -1.96 -9.59
N ALA A 74 10.54 -2.84 -10.21
CA ALA A 74 9.64 -3.80 -9.53
C ALA A 74 10.36 -4.73 -8.52
N GLN A 75 11.70 -4.69 -8.47
CA GLN A 75 12.56 -5.52 -7.61
C GLN A 75 12.75 -4.99 -6.18
N SER A 76 12.13 -3.88 -5.80
CA SER A 76 12.33 -3.25 -4.47
C SER A 76 11.13 -3.41 -3.53
N TRP A 77 10.45 -4.55 -3.62
CA TRP A 77 9.37 -4.90 -2.69
C TRP A 77 9.87 -5.91 -1.65
N SER A 78 9.43 -5.74 -0.42
CA SER A 78 9.69 -6.69 0.67
C SER A 78 8.40 -7.41 1.06
N ALA A 79 8.33 -8.72 0.84
CA ALA A 79 7.12 -9.49 1.14
C ALA A 79 6.76 -9.43 2.62
N MET A 80 5.49 -9.14 2.93
CA MET A 80 4.97 -9.11 4.30
C MET A 80 4.01 -10.26 4.59
N THR A 81 3.60 -11.00 3.57
CA THR A 81 2.73 -12.18 3.68
C THR A 81 3.41 -13.42 3.09
N GLU A 82 2.71 -14.56 3.08
CA GLU A 82 3.18 -15.78 2.42
C GLU A 82 2.84 -15.82 0.92
N SER A 83 2.16 -14.80 0.39
CA SER A 83 1.74 -14.76 -1.01
C SER A 83 2.86 -14.42 -1.98
N THR A 84 2.71 -14.89 -3.23
CA THR A 84 3.67 -14.63 -4.30
C THR A 84 3.88 -13.14 -4.52
N PHE A 85 2.81 -12.35 -4.46
CA PHE A 85 2.87 -10.90 -4.46
C PHE A 85 2.00 -10.34 -3.33
N ASP A 86 2.55 -9.38 -2.59
CA ASP A 86 1.78 -8.66 -1.60
C ASP A 86 2.27 -7.23 -1.42
N SER A 87 1.34 -6.31 -1.28
CA SER A 87 1.67 -4.91 -1.05
C SER A 87 0.48 -4.14 -0.50
N GLY A 88 0.77 -3.03 0.16
CA GLY A 88 -0.28 -2.22 0.75
C GLY A 88 0.22 -0.92 1.34
N ILE A 89 -0.71 -0.23 2.00
CA ILE A 89 -0.45 1.00 2.73
C ILE A 89 -0.91 0.85 4.17
N VAL A 90 -0.05 1.28 5.08
CA VAL A 90 -0.39 1.53 6.49
C VAL A 90 -0.36 3.03 6.72
N VAL A 91 -1.45 3.56 7.27
CA VAL A 91 -1.55 4.94 7.75
C VAL A 91 -1.54 4.90 9.27
N ALA A 92 -0.57 5.57 9.89
CA ALA A 92 -0.48 5.75 11.32
C ALA A 92 -0.78 7.21 11.66
N SER A 93 -1.95 7.46 12.24
CA SER A 93 -2.34 8.79 12.70
C SER A 93 -1.98 8.99 14.18
N GLU A 94 -1.85 10.25 14.59
CA GLU A 94 -1.71 10.57 16.01
C GLU A 94 -2.91 10.07 16.82
N GLY A 95 -2.68 9.70 18.09
CA GLY A 95 -3.73 9.15 18.96
C GLY A 95 -3.97 7.65 18.83
N GLY A 96 -3.09 6.92 18.14
CA GLY A 96 -3.08 5.45 18.12
C GLY A 96 -4.12 4.82 17.20
N LYS A 97 -4.58 5.56 16.19
CA LYS A 97 -5.43 5.04 15.11
C LYS A 97 -4.55 4.59 13.95
N TYR A 98 -4.84 3.40 13.45
CA TYR A 98 -4.13 2.81 12.33
C TYR A 98 -5.15 2.37 11.29
N PHE A 99 -4.89 2.69 10.03
CA PHE A 99 -5.59 2.16 8.88
C PHE A 99 -4.62 1.31 8.08
N CYS A 100 -5.06 0.13 7.66
CA CYS A 100 -4.26 -0.78 6.85
C CYS A 100 -5.13 -1.27 5.70
N VAL A 101 -4.59 -1.15 4.49
CA VAL A 101 -5.11 -1.80 3.30
C VAL A 101 -3.96 -2.60 2.69
N TRP A 102 -4.18 -3.90 2.50
CA TRP A 102 -3.16 -4.81 1.99
C TRP A 102 -3.78 -5.74 0.97
N PHE A 103 -3.08 -5.96 -0.12
CA PHE A 103 -3.51 -6.79 -1.23
C PHE A 103 -2.53 -7.95 -1.37
N GLU A 104 -3.07 -9.15 -1.33
CA GLU A 104 -2.39 -10.40 -1.65
C GLU A 104 -2.81 -10.81 -3.07
N ASP A 105 -1.87 -11.34 -3.84
CA ASP A 105 -2.08 -11.83 -5.20
C ASP A 105 -1.22 -13.08 -5.43
N GLU A 106 -1.78 -14.02 -6.18
CA GLU A 106 -1.20 -15.34 -6.47
C GLU A 106 -1.43 -15.65 -7.95
N ASP A 107 -0.50 -16.39 -8.55
CA ASP A 107 -0.60 -16.84 -9.95
C ASP A 107 -1.91 -17.60 -10.28
#